data_AF-A0A830CMA5-F1
#
_entry.id   AF-A0A830CMA5-F1
#
_cell.length_a   1.000
_cell.length_b   1.000
_cell.length_c   1.000
_cell.angle_alpha   90.00
_cell.angle_beta   90.00
_cell.angle_gamma   90.00
#
_symmetry.space_group_name_H-M   'P 1'
#
loop_
_entity.id
_entity.type
_entity.pdbx_description
1 polymer ?
#
loop_
_entity_poly.entity_id
_entity_poly.type
_entity_poly.pdbx_seq_one_letter_code
_entity_poly.pdbx_strand_id
1 'polypeptide(L)'
;MEDSQNRAFLAKLFAAVSSIKAAYAELQIAQLPYDNDAVQSADQAVVDELKLISELKRRFMKNQIGSSPPHVTLLLAEIQEQQSLMRIYEITMKKMQDEIENRARKISFLKEDLRVIIQNNRGMERKMNASGPFSVLDGVRFSDSNPNDFIMVLSYALRSVRNFVRFFIREMERASWDIQAAANSIQPHINFSKRDHKAFAFESFVCGEIFCGFNDPNFSKIYQRRVFFFEQFKKLRSASLIQFLRQNPNSLFGKFLKSKYLQFVHPKMEFSFFGNLNQRKKVMSSGEYPETEFFKVFAEMSRRVWLLHCLAFSFEHEVGIFQVEKNSKFSEVYMESVDDDLFAPGTDGEFRVAFTVVPGFKFHCTVVQSQVYLFLSG
;
A
#
# COMPACT_ATOMS: atom_id res chain seq x y z
N MET A 1 -70.97 -16.53 4.84
CA MET A 1 -70.52 -17.93 4.61
C MET A 1 -69.57 -18.03 3.43
N GLU A 2 -69.93 -17.46 2.27
CA GLU A 2 -69.10 -17.49 1.05
C GLU A 2 -67.74 -16.79 1.21
N ASP A 3 -67.69 -15.60 1.83
CA ASP A 3 -66.43 -14.88 2.11
C ASP A 3 -65.48 -15.69 3.02
N SER A 4 -66.02 -16.37 4.05
CA SER A 4 -65.22 -17.21 4.96
C SER A 4 -64.63 -18.43 4.26
N GLN A 5 -65.36 -19.04 3.33
CA GLN A 5 -64.87 -20.16 2.52
C GLN A 5 -63.78 -19.71 1.54
N ASN A 6 -63.92 -18.53 0.93
CA ASN A 6 -62.91 -17.95 0.05
C ASN A 6 -61.60 -17.65 0.81
N ARG A 7 -61.67 -17.08 2.02
CA ARG A 7 -60.49 -16.86 2.86
C ARG A 7 -59.79 -18.16 3.25
N ALA A 8 -60.54 -19.19 3.62
CA ALA A 8 -60.00 -20.50 3.95
C ALA A 8 -59.30 -21.17 2.75
N PHE A 9 -59.85 -20.99 1.54
CA PHE A 9 -59.24 -21.47 0.31
C PHE A 9 -57.93 -20.73 -0.02
N LEU A 10 -57.92 -19.40 0.08
CA LEU A 10 -56.72 -18.59 -0.12
C LEU A 10 -55.60 -18.94 0.89
N ALA A 11 -55.96 -19.16 2.15
CA ALA A 11 -55.01 -19.59 3.17
C ALA A 11 -54.33 -20.91 2.79
N LYS A 12 -55.10 -21.91 2.33
CA LYS A 12 -54.55 -23.19 1.82
C LYS A 12 -53.60 -22.99 0.64
N LEU A 13 -53.93 -22.09 -0.28
CA LEU A 13 -53.07 -21.79 -1.42
C LEU A 13 -51.74 -21.17 -0.96
N PHE A 14 -51.79 -20.19 -0.04
CA PHE A 14 -50.56 -19.58 0.49
C PHE A 14 -49.72 -20.56 1.29
N ALA A 15 -50.34 -21.42 2.10
CA ALA A 15 -49.65 -22.49 2.81
C ALA A 15 -48.90 -23.43 1.86
N ALA A 16 -49.55 -23.86 0.77
CA ALA A 16 -48.92 -24.71 -0.26
C ALA A 16 -47.76 -24.00 -0.97
N VAL A 17 -47.91 -22.72 -1.32
CA VAL A 17 -46.82 -21.91 -1.91
C VAL A 17 -45.65 -21.78 -0.93
N SER A 18 -45.92 -21.59 0.36
CA SER A 18 -44.90 -21.52 1.40
C SER A 18 -44.21 -22.88 1.59
N SER A 19 -44.93 -24.00 1.54
CA SER A 19 -44.34 -25.35 1.52
C SER A 19 -43.39 -25.54 0.34
N ILE A 20 -43.78 -25.12 -0.87
CA ILE A 20 -42.91 -25.22 -2.06
C ILE A 20 -41.63 -24.44 -1.86
N LYS A 21 -41.71 -23.22 -1.31
CA LYS A 21 -40.52 -22.41 -1.02
C LYS A 21 -39.59 -23.10 -0.02
N ALA A 22 -40.15 -23.71 1.02
CA ALA A 22 -39.37 -24.45 2.00
C ALA A 22 -38.70 -25.69 1.38
N ALA A 23 -39.44 -26.51 0.65
CA ALA A 23 -38.91 -27.69 -0.03
C ALA A 23 -37.84 -27.33 -1.08
N TYR A 24 -38.01 -26.21 -1.79
CA TYR A 24 -37.00 -25.72 -2.72
C TYR A 24 -35.72 -25.23 -2.00
N ALA A 25 -35.85 -24.61 -0.84
CA ALA A 25 -34.69 -24.23 -0.02
C ALA A 25 -33.95 -25.47 0.53
N GLU A 26 -34.69 -26.52 0.92
CA GLU A 26 -34.12 -27.82 1.32
C GLU A 26 -33.35 -28.46 0.16
N LEU A 27 -33.92 -28.44 -1.05
CA LEU A 27 -33.27 -28.92 -2.27
C LEU A 27 -31.95 -28.20 -2.54
N GLN A 28 -31.91 -26.87 -2.36
CA GLN A 28 -30.69 -26.09 -2.57
C GLN A 28 -29.58 -26.47 -1.59
N ILE A 29 -29.90 -26.75 -0.33
CA ILE A 29 -28.88 -27.16 0.66
C ILE A 29 -28.41 -28.59 0.40
N ALA A 30 -29.32 -29.49 0.03
CA ALA A 30 -28.99 -30.89 -0.24
C ALA A 30 -28.05 -31.07 -1.45
N GLN A 31 -27.83 -30.02 -2.25
CA GLN A 31 -26.87 -30.07 -3.35
C GLN A 31 -25.42 -29.87 -2.91
N LEU A 32 -25.16 -29.24 -1.76
CA LEU A 32 -23.81 -28.83 -1.33
C LEU A 32 -23.64 -28.92 0.19
N PRO A 33 -23.05 -30.02 0.72
CA PRO A 33 -22.58 -31.20 -0.01
C PRO A 33 -23.75 -32.02 -0.59
N TYR A 34 -23.51 -32.71 -1.70
CA TYR A 34 -24.55 -33.47 -2.41
C TYR A 34 -25.05 -34.65 -1.57
N ASP A 35 -26.35 -34.66 -1.28
CA ASP A 35 -27.08 -35.71 -0.58
C ASP A 35 -28.23 -36.18 -1.47
N ASN A 36 -28.11 -37.40 -2.01
CA ASN A 36 -29.05 -37.95 -2.98
C ASN A 36 -30.45 -38.15 -2.38
N ASP A 37 -30.52 -38.66 -1.15
CA ASP A 37 -31.79 -38.97 -0.47
C ASP A 37 -32.52 -37.68 -0.10
N ALA A 38 -31.79 -36.67 0.39
CA ALA A 38 -32.36 -35.37 0.70
C ALA A 38 -32.83 -34.62 -0.54
N VAL A 39 -32.08 -34.69 -1.65
CA VAL A 39 -32.49 -34.13 -2.94
C VAL A 39 -33.77 -34.79 -3.45
N GLN A 40 -33.85 -36.12 -3.41
CA GLN A 40 -35.03 -36.85 -3.87
C GLN A 40 -36.26 -36.56 -3.00
N SER A 41 -36.08 -36.51 -1.68
CA SER A 41 -37.16 -36.16 -0.73
C SER A 41 -37.69 -34.74 -0.96
N ALA A 42 -36.80 -33.76 -1.11
CA ALA A 42 -37.16 -32.38 -1.34
C ALA A 42 -37.85 -32.18 -2.71
N ASP A 43 -37.36 -32.86 -3.77
CA ASP A 43 -37.99 -32.85 -5.09
C ASP A 43 -39.41 -33.45 -5.05
N GLN A 44 -39.56 -34.59 -4.38
CA GLN A 44 -40.86 -35.23 -4.19
C GLN A 44 -41.84 -34.32 -3.44
N ALA A 45 -41.38 -33.61 -2.40
CA ALA A 45 -42.19 -32.66 -1.66
C ALA A 45 -42.65 -31.47 -2.54
N VAL A 46 -41.77 -30.95 -3.41
CA VAL A 46 -42.15 -29.92 -4.40
C VAL A 46 -43.22 -30.44 -5.35
N VAL A 47 -43.04 -31.66 -5.88
CA VAL A 47 -43.99 -32.30 -6.79
C VAL A 47 -45.36 -32.50 -6.14
N ASP A 48 -45.40 -32.93 -4.89
CA ASP A 48 -46.65 -33.20 -4.18
C ASP A 48 -47.41 -31.91 -3.85
N GLU A 49 -46.71 -30.84 -3.48
CA GLU A 49 -47.34 -29.53 -3.29
C GLU A 49 -47.84 -28.91 -4.61
N LEU A 50 -47.13 -29.12 -5.73
CA LEU A 50 -47.61 -28.71 -7.06
C LEU A 50 -48.88 -29.47 -7.47
N LYS A 51 -48.97 -30.77 -7.16
CA LYS A 51 -50.21 -31.55 -7.36
C LYS A 51 -51.35 -30.98 -6.51
N LEU A 52 -51.09 -30.63 -5.25
CA LEU A 52 -52.08 -30.03 -4.36
C LEU A 52 -52.58 -28.67 -4.90
N ILE A 53 -51.69 -27.80 -5.38
CA ILE A 53 -52.08 -26.54 -6.02
C ILE A 53 -52.90 -26.77 -7.29
N SER A 54 -52.55 -27.78 -8.10
CA SER A 54 -53.33 -28.17 -9.28
C SER A 54 -54.76 -28.62 -8.91
N GLU A 55 -54.92 -29.38 -7.83
CA GLU A 55 -56.23 -29.76 -7.31
C GLU A 55 -57.03 -28.55 -6.79
N LEU A 56 -56.38 -27.65 -6.04
CA LEU A 56 -57.00 -26.41 -5.57
C LEU A 56 -57.51 -25.58 -6.75
N LYS A 57 -56.70 -25.41 -7.80
CA LYS A 57 -57.09 -24.74 -9.05
C LYS A 57 -58.32 -25.39 -9.68
N ARG A 58 -58.35 -26.73 -9.77
CA ARG A 58 -59.48 -27.48 -10.33
C ARG A 58 -60.77 -27.28 -9.51
N ARG A 59 -60.67 -27.28 -8.19
CA ARG A 59 -61.83 -27.05 -7.29
C ARG A 59 -62.36 -25.62 -7.42
N PHE A 60 -61.48 -24.64 -7.53
CA PHE A 60 -61.85 -23.25 -7.77
C PHE A 60 -62.63 -23.10 -9.09
N MET A 61 -62.11 -23.65 -10.19
CA MET A 61 -62.77 -23.59 -11.51
C MET A 61 -64.14 -24.29 -11.56
N LYS A 62 -64.38 -25.27 -10.69
CA LYS A 62 -65.66 -25.99 -10.58
C LYS A 62 -66.61 -25.40 -9.53
N ASN A 63 -66.26 -24.27 -8.89
CA ASN A 63 -66.99 -23.67 -7.77
C ASN A 63 -67.20 -24.64 -6.58
N GLN A 64 -66.24 -25.52 -6.31
CA GLN A 64 -66.28 -26.55 -5.25
C GLN A 64 -65.42 -26.16 -4.03
N ILE A 65 -65.68 -25.00 -3.43
CA ILE A 65 -64.82 -24.40 -2.38
C ILE A 65 -65.22 -24.85 -0.95
N GLY A 66 -66.38 -25.48 -0.77
CA GLY A 66 -67.04 -25.65 0.54
C GLY A 66 -66.92 -27.01 1.26
N SER A 67 -65.85 -27.80 1.11
CA SER A 67 -65.81 -29.18 1.64
C SER A 67 -65.55 -29.33 3.15
N SER A 68 -65.05 -28.30 3.83
CA SER A 68 -64.61 -28.39 5.23
C SER A 68 -64.94 -27.11 6.00
N PRO A 69 -65.07 -27.17 7.35
CA PRO A 69 -65.32 -25.99 8.17
C PRO A 69 -64.24 -24.91 7.90
N PRO A 70 -64.63 -23.67 7.53
CA PRO A 70 -63.68 -22.63 7.16
C PRO A 70 -62.66 -22.29 8.25
N HIS A 71 -63.10 -22.27 9.52
CA HIS A 71 -62.22 -21.92 10.64
C HIS A 71 -61.10 -22.95 10.86
N VAL A 72 -61.41 -24.25 10.75
CA VAL A 72 -60.42 -25.33 10.90
C VAL A 72 -59.42 -25.28 9.75
N THR A 73 -59.91 -25.05 8.53
CA THR A 73 -59.05 -24.96 7.35
C THR A 73 -58.07 -23.79 7.45
N LEU A 74 -58.54 -22.64 7.93
CA LEU A 74 -57.73 -21.44 8.06
C LEU A 74 -56.61 -21.64 9.11
N LEU A 75 -56.96 -22.21 10.27
CA LEU A 75 -55.98 -22.51 11.33
C LEU A 75 -54.92 -23.52 10.86
N LEU A 76 -55.31 -24.59 10.18
CA LEU A 76 -54.36 -25.59 9.67
C LEU A 76 -53.43 -25.01 8.60
N ALA A 77 -53.96 -24.18 7.69
CA ALA A 77 -53.16 -23.52 6.67
C ALA A 77 -52.14 -22.54 7.30
N GLU A 78 -52.56 -21.78 8.31
CA GLU A 78 -51.66 -20.87 9.02
C GLU A 78 -50.55 -21.63 9.76
N ILE A 79 -50.86 -22.75 10.42
CA ILE A 79 -49.85 -23.61 11.05
C ILE A 79 -48.84 -24.14 10.01
N GLN A 80 -49.32 -24.62 8.87
CA GLN A 80 -48.46 -25.12 7.79
C GLN A 80 -47.57 -24.02 7.21
N GLU A 81 -48.10 -22.81 7.01
CA GLU A 81 -47.33 -21.66 6.55
C GLU A 81 -46.25 -21.27 7.56
N GLN A 82 -46.57 -21.19 8.85
CA GLN A 82 -45.60 -20.89 9.90
C GLN A 82 -44.50 -21.95 10.00
N GLN A 83 -44.84 -23.24 9.87
CA GLN A 83 -43.86 -24.32 9.82
C GLN A 83 -42.92 -24.20 8.62
N SER A 84 -43.46 -23.85 7.45
CA SER A 84 -42.67 -23.65 6.24
C SER A 84 -41.70 -22.47 6.38
N LEU A 85 -42.18 -21.36 6.95
CA LEU A 85 -41.34 -20.19 7.24
C LEU A 85 -40.23 -20.51 8.24
N MET A 86 -40.55 -21.26 9.31
CA MET A 86 -39.56 -21.67 10.31
C MET A 86 -38.43 -22.49 9.68
N ARG A 87 -38.75 -23.46 8.80
CA ARG A 87 -37.72 -24.22 8.07
C ARG A 87 -36.84 -23.32 7.20
N ILE A 88 -37.42 -22.36 6.48
CA ILE A 88 -36.65 -21.40 5.65
C ILE A 88 -35.68 -20.58 6.51
N TYR A 89 -36.12 -20.14 7.68
CA TYR A 89 -35.26 -19.39 8.61
C TYR A 89 -34.14 -20.25 9.19
N GLU A 90 -34.42 -21.49 9.57
CA GLU A 90 -33.40 -22.45 10.04
C GLU A 90 -32.32 -22.69 8.99
N ILE A 91 -32.75 -22.91 7.74
CA ILE A 91 -31.89 -23.06 6.56
C ILE A 91 -30.99 -21.83 6.37
N THR A 92 -31.60 -20.64 6.40
CA THR A 92 -30.87 -19.38 6.18
C THR A 92 -29.88 -19.11 7.31
N MET A 93 -30.27 -19.40 8.56
CA MET A 93 -29.42 -19.25 9.73
C MET A 93 -28.19 -20.17 9.64
N LYS A 94 -28.38 -21.44 9.26
CA LYS A 94 -27.28 -22.40 9.07
C LYS A 94 -26.30 -21.91 8.00
N LYS A 95 -26.81 -21.43 6.86
CA LYS A 95 -25.97 -20.88 5.77
C LYS A 95 -25.15 -19.66 6.22
N MET A 96 -25.74 -18.74 6.98
CA MET A 96 -25.02 -17.58 7.51
C MET A 96 -23.95 -17.99 8.54
N GLN A 97 -24.24 -18.98 9.38
CA GLN A 97 -23.29 -19.52 10.34
C GLN A 97 -22.06 -20.12 9.65
N ASP A 98 -22.27 -20.94 8.61
CA ASP A 98 -21.19 -21.53 7.81
C ASP A 98 -20.32 -20.45 7.14
N GLU A 99 -20.93 -19.36 6.68
CA GLU A 99 -20.20 -18.22 6.08
C GLU A 99 -19.35 -17.48 7.12
N ILE A 100 -19.87 -17.26 8.33
CA ILE A 100 -19.13 -16.66 9.45
C ILE A 100 -17.91 -17.50 9.80
N GLU A 101 -18.08 -18.82 9.91
CA GLU A 101 -16.98 -19.74 10.26
C GLU A 101 -15.91 -19.80 9.15
N ASN A 102 -16.31 -19.81 7.88
CA ASN A 102 -15.39 -19.71 6.75
C ASN A 102 -14.58 -18.41 6.78
N ARG A 103 -15.24 -17.27 7.03
CA ARG A 103 -14.57 -15.97 7.14
C ARG A 103 -13.63 -15.93 8.36
N ALA A 104 -14.04 -16.49 9.50
CA ALA A 104 -13.21 -16.58 10.70
C ALA A 104 -11.93 -17.40 10.46
N ARG A 105 -12.04 -18.55 9.77
CA ARG A 105 -10.89 -19.35 9.34
C ARG A 105 -9.94 -18.56 8.44
N LYS A 106 -10.46 -17.83 7.46
CA LYS A 106 -9.66 -16.98 6.56
C LYS A 106 -8.95 -15.85 7.30
N ILE A 107 -9.60 -15.21 8.27
CA ILE A 107 -8.99 -14.18 9.13
C ILE A 107 -7.85 -14.78 9.95
N SER A 108 -8.06 -15.96 10.56
CA SER A 108 -7.04 -16.64 11.35
C SER A 108 -5.80 -16.97 10.50
N PHE A 109 -6.02 -17.51 9.30
CA PHE A 109 -4.96 -17.81 8.33
C PHE A 109 -4.15 -16.55 7.95
N LEU A 110 -4.83 -15.47 7.54
CA LEU A 110 -4.15 -14.22 7.16
C LEU A 110 -3.39 -13.57 8.33
N LYS A 111 -3.89 -13.71 9.57
CA LYS A 111 -3.17 -13.24 10.76
C LYS A 111 -1.89 -14.03 10.98
N GLU A 112 -1.88 -15.33 10.71
CA GLU A 112 -0.68 -16.16 10.82
C GLU A 112 0.35 -15.79 9.75
N ASP A 113 -0.08 -15.65 8.49
CA ASP A 113 0.81 -15.19 7.41
C ASP A 113 1.45 -13.84 7.74
N LEU A 114 0.67 -12.90 8.26
CA LEU A 114 1.17 -11.60 8.69
C LEU A 114 2.17 -11.71 9.84
N ARG A 115 1.96 -12.62 10.81
CA ARG A 115 2.94 -12.90 11.87
C ARG A 115 4.25 -13.43 11.31
N VAL A 116 4.19 -14.39 10.40
CA VAL A 116 5.37 -14.96 9.73
C VAL A 116 6.14 -13.90 8.97
N ILE A 117 5.46 -13.05 8.19
CA ILE A 117 6.08 -11.95 7.45
C ILE A 117 6.75 -10.95 8.40
N ILE A 118 6.08 -10.56 9.50
CA ILE A 118 6.67 -9.66 10.50
C ILE A 118 7.91 -10.30 11.14
N GLN A 119 7.87 -11.58 11.46
CA GLN A 119 9.01 -12.29 12.05
C GLN A 119 10.19 -12.37 11.08
N ASN A 120 9.93 -12.66 9.80
CA ASN A 120 10.95 -12.65 8.75
C ASN A 120 11.54 -11.25 8.57
N ASN A 121 10.71 -10.21 8.52
CA ASN A 121 11.17 -8.82 8.44
C ASN A 121 12.03 -8.43 9.64
N ARG A 122 11.62 -8.78 10.87
CA ARG A 122 12.45 -8.57 12.07
C ARG A 122 13.75 -9.35 12.00
N GLY A 123 13.74 -10.57 11.45
CA GLY A 123 14.94 -11.39 11.25
C GLY A 123 15.92 -10.75 10.27
N MET A 124 15.42 -10.27 9.13
CA MET A 124 16.21 -9.50 8.16
C MET A 124 16.72 -8.20 8.76
N GLU A 125 15.88 -7.47 9.50
CA GLU A 125 16.25 -6.25 10.21
C GLU A 125 17.33 -6.52 11.25
N ARG A 126 17.26 -7.63 12.01
CA ARG A 126 18.33 -8.02 12.96
C ARG A 126 19.62 -8.40 12.26
N LYS A 127 19.60 -9.18 11.17
CA LYS A 127 20.82 -9.54 10.40
C LYS A 127 21.54 -8.29 9.89
N MET A 128 20.76 -7.30 9.51
CA MET A 128 21.21 -6.06 8.94
C MET A 128 21.61 -5.02 10.00
N ASN A 129 20.95 -5.02 11.16
CA ASN A 129 21.34 -4.25 12.33
C ASN A 129 22.53 -4.88 13.07
N ALA A 130 22.74 -6.19 12.93
CA ALA A 130 23.96 -6.89 13.38
C ALA A 130 25.18 -6.50 12.54
N SER A 131 24.97 -6.07 11.29
CA SER A 131 25.96 -5.33 10.50
C SER A 131 26.11 -3.86 10.93
N GLY A 132 25.43 -3.40 11.99
CA GLY A 132 25.55 -2.05 12.55
C GLY A 132 25.24 -0.88 11.57
N PRO A 133 24.90 0.31 12.07
CA PRO A 133 24.89 1.52 11.25
C PRO A 133 26.29 1.88 10.71
N PHE A 134 27.34 1.34 11.37
CA PHE A 134 28.74 1.66 11.14
C PHE A 134 29.50 0.60 10.34
N SER A 135 29.15 -0.69 10.41
CA SER A 135 29.96 -1.73 9.73
C SER A 135 29.84 -1.69 8.21
N VAL A 136 28.75 -1.14 7.66
CA VAL A 136 28.62 -0.92 6.20
C VAL A 136 29.66 0.11 5.73
N LEU A 137 29.92 1.15 6.51
CA LEU A 137 30.84 2.23 6.12
C LEU A 137 32.28 1.98 6.57
N ASP A 138 32.52 1.02 7.48
CA ASP A 138 33.84 0.70 8.03
C ASP A 138 34.78 0.09 6.99
N GLY A 139 34.24 -0.62 6.00
CA GLY A 139 35.00 -1.19 4.88
C GLY A 139 35.46 -0.19 3.82
N VAL A 140 34.89 1.03 3.79
CA VAL A 140 35.21 2.05 2.78
C VAL A 140 36.61 2.62 3.05
N ARG A 141 37.55 2.33 2.15
CA ARG A 141 38.94 2.82 2.22
C ARG A 141 39.14 4.04 1.33
N PHE A 142 40.21 4.80 1.60
CA PHE A 142 40.68 5.79 0.62
C PHE A 142 41.23 5.02 -0.57
N SER A 143 40.46 4.93 -1.64
CA SER A 143 40.82 4.20 -2.85
C SER A 143 40.50 5.04 -4.08
N ASP A 144 41.18 4.74 -5.18
CA ASP A 144 40.90 5.34 -6.47
C ASP A 144 39.61 4.72 -7.03
N SER A 145 38.49 5.43 -6.82
CA SER A 145 37.17 5.16 -7.40
C SER A 145 36.73 3.68 -7.36
N ASN A 146 36.44 3.11 -6.19
CA ASN A 146 35.80 1.79 -6.12
C ASN A 146 34.27 1.92 -6.40
N PRO A 147 33.78 1.41 -7.55
CA PRO A 147 32.36 1.47 -7.90
C PRO A 147 31.45 0.84 -6.84
N ASN A 148 31.92 -0.25 -6.23
CA ASN A 148 31.13 -1.01 -5.27
C ASN A 148 30.96 -0.24 -3.95
N ASP A 149 31.99 0.48 -3.51
CA ASP A 149 31.90 1.33 -2.31
C ASP A 149 30.88 2.46 -2.56
N PHE A 150 30.89 3.06 -3.75
CA PHE A 150 29.90 4.08 -4.11
C PHE A 150 28.47 3.52 -4.16
N ILE A 151 28.25 2.39 -4.84
CA ILE A 151 26.93 1.75 -4.94
C ILE A 151 26.41 1.34 -3.55
N MET A 152 27.28 0.84 -2.68
CA MET A 152 26.94 0.50 -1.30
C MET A 152 26.51 1.74 -0.50
N VAL A 153 27.28 2.83 -0.55
CA VAL A 153 26.94 4.08 0.15
C VAL A 153 25.70 4.75 -0.45
N LEU A 154 25.51 4.66 -1.76
CA LEU A 154 24.31 5.13 -2.45
C LEU A 154 23.09 4.34 -1.96
N SER A 155 23.16 3.00 -1.94
CA SER A 155 22.10 2.14 -1.42
C SER A 155 21.77 2.46 0.05
N TYR A 156 22.80 2.74 0.86
CA TYR A 156 22.65 3.17 2.25
C TYR A 156 21.93 4.53 2.39
N ALA A 157 22.19 5.47 1.48
CA ALA A 157 21.51 6.76 1.42
C ALA A 157 20.07 6.63 0.92
N LEU A 158 19.84 5.95 -0.21
CA LEU A 158 18.51 5.74 -0.82
C LEU A 158 17.57 5.01 0.12
N ARG A 159 18.06 4.07 0.91
CA ARG A 159 17.26 3.45 1.95
C ARG A 159 16.73 4.46 2.97
N SER A 160 17.56 5.41 3.39
CA SER A 160 17.15 6.44 4.32
C SER A 160 16.21 7.45 3.68
N VAL A 161 16.36 7.71 2.38
CA VAL A 161 15.38 8.47 1.58
C VAL A 161 14.03 7.78 1.61
N ARG A 162 13.95 6.48 1.27
CA ARG A 162 12.70 5.70 1.30
C ARG A 162 12.07 5.60 2.69
N ASN A 163 12.88 5.55 3.74
CA ASN A 163 12.40 5.62 5.13
C ASN A 163 11.79 7.00 5.43
N PHE A 164 12.48 8.07 5.03
CA PHE A 164 11.98 9.44 5.20
C PHE A 164 10.72 9.68 4.37
N VAL A 165 10.63 9.21 3.12
CA VAL A 165 9.41 9.31 2.28
C VAL A 165 8.21 8.67 2.98
N ARG A 166 8.37 7.45 3.50
CA ARG A 166 7.30 6.79 4.28
C ARG A 166 6.91 7.57 5.52
N PHE A 167 7.89 8.14 6.22
CA PHE A 167 7.63 8.99 7.39
C PHE A 167 6.91 10.29 6.98
N PHE A 168 7.35 10.93 5.90
CA PHE A 168 6.82 12.17 5.36
C PHE A 168 5.36 12.03 4.94
N ILE A 169 5.01 10.95 4.22
CA ILE A 169 3.62 10.64 3.86
C ILE A 169 2.75 10.47 5.11
N ARG A 170 3.24 9.79 6.15
CA ARG A 170 2.49 9.64 7.42
C ARG A 170 2.24 10.97 8.13
N GLU A 171 3.21 11.88 8.08
CA GLU A 171 3.03 13.23 8.65
C GLU A 171 2.01 14.04 7.83
N MET A 172 2.00 13.90 6.51
CA MET A 172 0.97 14.50 5.65
C MET A 172 -0.43 13.94 5.97
N GLU A 173 -0.56 12.63 6.13
CA GLU A 173 -1.82 11.99 6.52
C GLU A 173 -2.31 12.46 7.90
N ARG A 174 -1.40 12.59 8.87
CA ARG A 174 -1.70 13.14 10.21
C ARG A 174 -2.16 14.59 10.17
N ALA A 175 -1.64 15.36 9.22
CA ALA A 175 -2.07 16.74 8.96
C ALA A 175 -3.33 16.82 8.07
N SER A 176 -3.98 15.69 7.77
CA SER A 176 -5.18 15.59 6.93
C SER A 176 -4.98 16.12 5.51
N TRP A 177 -3.79 15.95 4.93
CA TRP A 177 -3.53 16.31 3.53
C TRP A 177 -4.14 15.27 2.59
N ASP A 178 -4.65 15.74 1.46
CA ASP A 178 -5.02 14.85 0.34
C ASP A 178 -3.75 14.37 -0.37
N ILE A 179 -3.39 13.12 -0.12
CA ILE A 179 -2.21 12.47 -0.70
C ILE A 179 -2.32 12.35 -2.23
N GLN A 180 -3.53 12.18 -2.77
CA GLN A 180 -3.73 12.16 -4.23
C GLN A 180 -3.47 13.53 -4.83
N ALA A 181 -4.05 14.58 -4.25
CA ALA A 181 -3.84 15.95 -4.72
C ALA A 181 -2.36 16.36 -4.60
N ALA A 182 -1.69 15.97 -3.52
CA ALA A 182 -0.26 16.23 -3.33
C ALA A 182 0.60 15.47 -4.36
N ALA A 183 0.33 14.20 -4.62
CA ALA A 183 1.05 13.44 -5.66
C ALA A 183 0.85 14.07 -7.05
N ASN A 184 -0.37 14.50 -7.37
CA ASN A 184 -0.69 15.18 -8.63
C ASN A 184 -0.02 16.56 -8.75
N SER A 185 0.20 17.26 -7.62
CA SER A 185 0.93 18.51 -7.60
C SER A 185 2.43 18.33 -7.85
N ILE A 186 3.01 17.19 -7.46
CA ILE A 186 4.43 16.88 -7.69
C ILE A 186 4.63 16.41 -9.13
N GLN A 187 3.82 15.45 -9.57
CA GLN A 187 3.88 14.87 -10.92
C GLN A 187 2.55 15.09 -11.63
N PRO A 188 2.38 16.22 -12.35
CA PRO A 188 1.12 16.52 -13.02
C PRO A 188 0.89 15.59 -14.21
N HIS A 189 -0.39 15.24 -14.43
CA HIS A 189 -0.86 14.42 -15.55
C HIS A 189 -0.31 12.98 -15.58
N ILE A 190 -0.02 12.39 -14.41
CA ILE A 190 0.37 10.98 -14.30
C ILE A 190 -0.80 10.14 -13.75
N ASN A 191 -1.17 9.10 -14.51
CA ASN A 191 -2.10 8.08 -14.04
C ASN A 191 -1.30 6.90 -13.46
N PHE A 192 -1.26 6.80 -12.14
CA PHE A 192 -0.58 5.71 -11.45
C PHE A 192 -1.32 4.38 -11.65
N SER A 193 -0.59 3.35 -12.08
CA SER A 193 -1.14 2.01 -12.34
C SER A 193 -1.67 1.35 -11.07
N LYS A 194 -0.98 1.55 -9.93
CA LYS A 194 -1.38 1.06 -8.61
C LYS A 194 -1.49 2.22 -7.63
N ARG A 195 -2.35 2.07 -6.61
CA ARG A 195 -2.54 3.10 -5.56
C ARG A 195 -1.24 3.42 -4.82
N ASP A 196 -0.40 2.41 -4.60
CA ASP A 196 0.85 2.54 -3.85
C ASP A 196 1.94 3.25 -4.64
N HIS A 197 1.83 3.34 -5.98
CA HIS A 197 2.81 4.00 -6.83
C HIS A 197 2.87 5.53 -6.62
N LYS A 198 1.88 6.11 -5.94
CA LYS A 198 1.94 7.51 -5.50
C LYS A 198 3.18 7.78 -4.63
N ALA A 199 3.65 6.78 -3.87
CA ALA A 199 4.87 6.88 -3.09
C ALA A 199 6.09 7.25 -3.95
N PHE A 200 6.14 6.81 -5.21
CA PHE A 200 7.23 7.16 -6.13
C PHE A 200 7.25 8.63 -6.52
N ALA A 201 6.09 9.32 -6.54
CA ALA A 201 6.05 10.76 -6.75
C ALA A 201 6.72 11.50 -5.57
N PHE A 202 6.43 11.08 -4.34
CA PHE A 202 7.07 11.63 -3.15
C PHE A 202 8.56 11.28 -3.09
N GLU A 203 8.95 10.07 -3.46
CA GLU A 203 10.35 9.67 -3.55
C GLU A 203 11.10 10.51 -4.60
N SER A 204 10.50 10.72 -5.77
CA SER A 204 11.01 11.63 -6.81
C SER A 204 11.22 13.06 -6.28
N PHE A 205 10.23 13.62 -5.57
CA PHE A 205 10.35 14.94 -4.96
C PHE A 205 11.48 15.02 -3.93
N VAL A 206 11.54 14.07 -3.00
CA VAL A 206 12.58 14.04 -1.96
C VAL A 206 13.97 13.87 -2.59
N CYS A 207 14.12 12.97 -3.56
CA CYS A 207 15.35 12.78 -4.31
C CYS A 207 15.76 14.07 -5.03
N GLY A 208 14.82 14.72 -5.74
CA GLY A 208 15.06 15.97 -6.43
C GLY A 208 15.62 17.05 -5.49
N GLU A 209 15.00 17.23 -4.34
CA GLU A 209 15.41 18.23 -3.36
C GLU A 209 16.74 17.89 -2.68
N ILE A 210 16.90 16.65 -2.20
CA ILE A 210 18.09 16.29 -1.40
C ILE A 210 19.36 16.17 -2.27
N PHE A 211 19.23 15.73 -3.52
CA PHE A 211 20.34 15.61 -4.47
C PHE A 211 20.53 16.87 -5.35
N CYS A 212 19.67 17.89 -5.25
CA CYS A 212 19.87 19.15 -5.97
C CYS A 212 21.26 19.75 -5.66
N GLY A 213 22.02 20.17 -6.67
CA GLY A 213 23.38 20.70 -6.50
C GLY A 213 24.42 19.65 -6.09
N PHE A 214 24.17 18.35 -6.30
CA PHE A 214 25.12 17.29 -5.94
C PHE A 214 26.49 17.47 -6.62
N ASN A 215 26.52 18.01 -7.83
CA ASN A 215 27.76 18.25 -8.58
C ASN A 215 28.54 19.49 -8.09
N ASP A 216 27.95 20.35 -7.23
CA ASP A 216 28.59 21.61 -6.81
C ASP A 216 29.60 21.40 -5.68
N PRO A 217 30.90 21.62 -5.93
CA PRO A 217 31.90 21.58 -4.89
C PRO A 217 32.10 22.98 -4.34
N ASN A 218 31.55 23.29 -3.18
CA ASN A 218 31.83 24.57 -2.55
C ASN A 218 33.36 24.76 -2.34
N PHE A 219 33.93 25.71 -3.09
CA PHE A 219 35.23 26.40 -2.99
C PHE A 219 36.49 25.56 -2.65
N SER A 220 37.23 25.07 -3.66
CA SER A 220 38.71 25.18 -3.79
C SER A 220 39.31 24.26 -4.87
N LYS A 221 40.44 24.69 -5.45
CA LYS A 221 41.19 24.06 -6.54
C LYS A 221 41.89 22.75 -6.09
N ILE A 222 41.49 21.67 -6.76
CA ILE A 222 42.02 20.31 -7.03
C ILE A 222 43.19 19.70 -6.21
N TYR A 223 44.13 20.42 -5.60
CA TYR A 223 45.31 19.76 -5.00
C TYR A 223 45.12 19.15 -3.59
N GLN A 224 44.02 19.47 -2.89
CA GLN A 224 43.75 18.89 -1.55
C GLN A 224 42.26 18.54 -1.31
N ARG A 225 41.44 18.64 -2.36
CA ARG A 225 39.99 18.43 -2.30
C ARG A 225 39.63 17.00 -1.90
N ARG A 226 40.29 16.00 -2.51
CA ARG A 226 39.99 14.57 -2.30
C ARG A 226 40.18 14.13 -0.85
N VAL A 227 41.35 14.45 -0.30
CA VAL A 227 41.71 14.11 1.10
C VAL A 227 40.79 14.83 2.07
N PHE A 228 40.51 16.12 1.83
CA PHE A 228 39.59 16.88 2.66
C PHE A 228 38.20 16.23 2.73
N PHE A 229 37.60 15.89 1.59
CA PHE A 229 36.27 15.27 1.56
C PHE A 229 36.26 13.88 2.18
N PHE A 230 37.33 13.09 2.02
CA PHE A 230 37.43 11.79 2.69
C PHE A 230 37.57 11.91 4.21
N GLU A 231 38.29 12.92 4.70
CA GLU A 231 38.37 13.18 6.14
C GLU A 231 37.01 13.66 6.70
N GLN A 232 36.24 14.43 5.94
CA GLN A 232 34.85 14.75 6.31
C GLN A 232 33.96 13.49 6.36
N PHE A 233 34.12 12.59 5.39
CA PHE A 233 33.43 11.29 5.38
C PHE A 233 33.74 10.49 6.65
N LYS A 234 35.04 10.31 6.99
CA LYS A 234 35.46 9.62 8.22
C LYS A 234 34.89 10.24 9.49
N LYS A 235 34.92 11.57 9.59
CA LYS A 235 34.43 12.29 10.78
C LYS A 235 32.94 12.08 10.99
N LEU A 236 32.14 12.08 9.92
CA LEU A 236 30.68 12.04 10.02
C LEU A 236 30.10 10.61 9.94
N ARG A 237 30.81 9.64 9.36
CA ARG A 237 30.31 8.27 9.21
C ARG A 237 30.01 7.62 10.57
N SER A 238 30.84 7.90 11.59
CA SER A 238 30.77 7.30 12.93
C SER A 238 30.19 8.23 14.02
N ALA A 239 29.89 9.48 13.68
CA ALA A 239 29.49 10.47 14.67
C ALA A 239 28.00 10.40 15.03
N SER A 240 27.69 10.67 16.30
CA SER A 240 26.33 11.01 16.73
C SER A 240 25.92 12.33 16.09
N LEU A 241 24.87 12.31 15.26
CA LEU A 241 24.43 13.45 14.45
C LEU A 241 24.16 14.71 15.29
N ILE A 242 23.39 14.57 16.37
CA ILE A 242 23.00 15.70 17.24
C ILE A 242 24.22 16.27 17.97
N GLN A 243 25.10 15.41 18.45
CA GLN A 243 26.33 15.84 19.13
C GLN A 243 27.29 16.54 18.16
N PHE A 244 27.45 15.99 16.95
CA PHE A 244 28.28 16.56 15.90
C PHE A 244 27.82 17.97 15.52
N LEU A 245 26.51 18.15 15.32
CA LEU A 245 25.91 19.44 14.98
C LEU A 245 26.05 20.49 16.10
N ARG A 246 25.92 20.08 17.37
CA ARG A 246 26.14 20.97 18.53
C ARG A 246 27.61 21.41 18.65
N GLN A 247 28.55 20.49 18.41
CA GLN A 247 29.99 20.78 18.47
C GLN A 247 30.49 21.56 17.26
N ASN A 248 29.87 21.40 16.08
CA ASN A 248 30.31 21.98 14.82
C ASN A 248 29.17 22.69 14.08
N PRO A 249 28.59 23.76 14.65
CA PRO A 249 27.38 24.41 14.12
C PRO A 249 27.60 25.02 12.72
N ASN A 250 28.83 25.43 12.40
CA ASN A 250 29.22 26.03 11.13
C ASN A 250 29.95 25.06 10.17
N SER A 251 29.87 23.75 10.43
CA SER A 251 30.42 22.73 9.53
C SER A 251 29.78 22.79 8.14
N LEU A 252 30.49 22.29 7.12
CA LEU A 252 29.92 22.17 5.77
C LEU A 252 28.65 21.33 5.76
N PHE A 253 28.63 20.26 6.56
CA PHE A 253 27.43 19.46 6.76
C PHE A 253 26.29 20.26 7.42
N GLY A 254 26.57 21.06 8.46
CA GLY A 254 25.56 21.92 9.08
C GLY A 254 24.97 22.93 8.10
N LYS A 255 25.81 23.55 7.26
CA LYS A 255 25.37 24.46 6.18
C LYS A 255 24.53 23.74 5.13
N PHE A 256 24.95 22.55 4.71
CA PHE A 256 24.19 21.68 3.80
C PHE A 256 22.82 21.33 4.38
N LEU A 257 22.78 20.81 5.61
CA LEU A 257 21.57 20.41 6.30
C LEU A 257 20.58 21.58 6.44
N LYS A 258 21.08 22.75 6.86
CA LYS A 258 20.30 23.98 6.95
C LYS A 258 19.73 24.40 5.60
N SER A 259 20.56 24.43 4.56
CA SER A 259 20.12 24.78 3.21
C SER A 259 19.02 23.85 2.72
N LYS A 260 19.24 22.53 2.83
CA LYS A 260 18.29 21.50 2.42
C LYS A 260 16.98 21.54 3.19
N TYR A 261 17.02 21.76 4.50
CA TYR A 261 15.80 21.87 5.29
C TYR A 261 14.96 23.09 4.86
N LEU A 262 15.61 24.25 4.69
CA LEU A 262 14.91 25.48 4.34
C LEU A 262 14.34 25.46 2.92
N GLN A 263 14.99 24.74 2.00
CA GLN A 263 14.54 24.48 0.64
C GLN A 263 13.37 23.49 0.60
N PHE A 264 13.50 22.36 1.30
CA PHE A 264 12.53 21.26 1.28
C PHE A 264 11.23 21.61 2.04
N VAL A 265 11.35 22.09 3.29
CA VAL A 265 10.20 22.30 4.18
C VAL A 265 9.62 23.70 3.97
N HIS A 266 8.63 23.84 3.09
CA HIS A 266 7.97 25.14 2.89
C HIS A 266 7.28 25.65 4.18
N PRO A 267 7.25 26.96 4.49
CA PRO A 267 6.59 27.49 5.69
C PRO A 267 5.14 27.04 5.89
N LYS A 268 4.37 26.92 4.80
CA LYS A 268 2.99 26.37 4.86
C LYS A 268 2.96 24.89 5.26
N MET A 269 3.93 24.10 4.81
CA MET A 269 4.06 22.69 5.18
C MET A 269 4.43 22.57 6.66
N GLU A 270 5.40 23.35 7.12
CA GLU A 270 5.81 23.39 8.53
C GLU A 270 4.65 23.78 9.46
N PHE A 271 3.91 24.83 9.10
CA PHE A 271 2.74 25.25 9.85
C PHE A 271 1.66 24.16 9.86
N SER A 272 1.47 23.45 8.75
CA SER A 272 0.49 22.37 8.70
C SER A 272 0.89 21.15 9.54
N PHE A 273 2.17 20.82 9.62
CA PHE A 273 2.63 19.66 10.40
C PHE A 273 2.75 19.95 11.89
N PHE A 274 3.15 21.17 12.26
CA PHE A 274 3.53 21.49 13.64
C PHE A 274 2.71 22.62 14.28
N GLY A 275 1.85 23.30 13.50
CA GLY A 275 1.04 24.43 13.97
C GLY A 275 1.82 25.73 14.22
N ASN A 276 3.13 25.76 13.95
CA ASN A 276 4.00 26.91 14.15
C ASN A 276 5.26 26.81 13.26
N LEU A 277 6.07 27.89 13.23
CA LEU A 277 7.33 27.98 12.46
C LEU A 277 8.57 27.90 13.35
N ASN A 278 8.47 27.23 14.51
CA ASN A 278 9.57 27.23 15.48
C ASN A 278 10.75 26.37 15.02
N GLN A 279 10.53 25.35 14.20
CA GLN A 279 11.62 24.51 13.73
C GLN A 279 12.54 25.28 12.79
N ARG A 280 11.97 25.96 11.80
CA ARG A 280 12.71 26.84 10.88
C ARG A 280 13.44 27.95 11.62
N LYS A 281 12.82 28.59 12.63
CA LYS A 281 13.52 29.58 13.46
C LYS A 281 14.77 28.99 14.11
N LYS A 282 14.67 27.80 14.71
CA LYS A 282 15.82 27.10 15.29
C LYS A 282 16.88 26.79 14.24
N VAL A 283 16.50 26.20 13.11
CA VAL A 283 17.42 25.89 11.98
C VAL A 283 18.11 27.16 11.42
N MET A 284 17.43 28.31 11.47
CA MET A 284 18.01 29.59 11.06
C MET A 284 19.00 30.15 12.09
N SER A 285 18.76 29.93 13.38
CA SER A 285 19.69 30.27 14.46
C SER A 285 20.95 29.39 14.42
N SER A 286 22.12 30.01 14.57
CA SER A 286 23.39 29.27 14.58
C SER A 286 23.48 28.38 15.81
N GLY A 287 23.55 27.05 15.61
CA GLY A 287 23.83 26.08 16.67
C GLY A 287 22.63 25.53 17.43
N GLU A 288 21.41 25.95 17.06
CA GLU A 288 20.18 25.33 17.56
C GLU A 288 19.54 24.45 16.48
N TYR A 289 19.24 23.20 16.82
CA TYR A 289 18.56 22.28 15.91
C TYR A 289 17.28 21.75 16.57
N PRO A 290 16.17 21.61 15.83
CA PRO A 290 14.94 21.06 16.38
C PRO A 290 15.13 19.63 16.90
N GLU A 291 14.60 19.32 18.08
CA GLU A 291 14.65 17.96 18.65
C GLU A 291 13.43 17.10 18.26
N THR A 292 12.61 17.60 17.34
CA THR A 292 11.43 16.90 16.81
C THR A 292 11.82 15.67 16.02
N GLU A 293 10.97 14.66 16.02
CA GLU A 293 11.20 13.42 15.28
C GLU A 293 11.36 13.67 13.77
N PHE A 294 10.53 14.55 13.20
CA PHE A 294 10.64 14.95 11.79
C PHE A 294 12.05 15.43 11.43
N PHE A 295 12.58 16.37 12.22
CA PHE A 295 13.93 16.90 11.99
C PHE A 295 15.00 15.82 12.16
N LYS A 296 14.89 14.92 13.15
CA LYS A 296 15.85 13.82 13.35
C LYS A 296 15.91 12.89 12.13
N VAL A 297 14.74 12.46 11.62
CA VAL A 297 14.67 11.58 10.45
C VAL A 297 15.18 12.30 9.19
N PHE A 298 14.81 13.58 9.00
CA PHE A 298 15.30 14.41 7.89
C PHE A 298 16.83 14.60 7.94
N ALA A 299 17.36 14.89 9.13
CA ALA A 299 18.78 15.14 9.32
C ALA A 299 19.60 13.87 9.14
N GLU A 300 19.08 12.70 9.54
CA GLU A 300 19.73 11.41 9.29
C GLU A 300 19.74 11.07 7.80
N MET A 301 18.64 11.30 7.06
CA MET A 301 18.63 11.17 5.60
C MET A 301 19.68 12.10 4.96
N SER A 302 19.69 13.36 5.37
CA SER A 302 20.64 14.37 4.87
C SER A 302 22.09 13.99 5.17
N ARG A 303 22.37 13.43 6.35
CA ARG A 303 23.70 12.93 6.72
C ARG A 303 24.20 11.89 5.74
N ARG A 304 23.36 10.93 5.36
CA ARG A 304 23.77 9.84 4.45
C ARG A 304 23.98 10.31 3.02
N VAL A 305 23.16 11.24 2.54
CA VAL A 305 23.39 11.87 1.24
C VAL A 305 24.66 12.72 1.26
N TRP A 306 24.93 13.44 2.36
CA TRP A 306 26.19 14.17 2.52
C TRP A 306 27.42 13.24 2.55
N LEU A 307 27.32 12.08 3.19
CA LEU A 307 28.39 11.08 3.14
C LEU A 307 28.63 10.57 1.72
N LEU A 308 27.57 10.33 0.94
CA LEU A 308 27.70 9.99 -0.48
C LEU A 308 28.40 11.10 -1.27
N HIS A 309 28.03 12.36 -1.02
CA HIS A 309 28.69 13.53 -1.63
C HIS A 309 30.17 13.59 -1.25
N CYS A 310 30.52 13.46 0.03
CA CYS A 310 31.92 13.40 0.46
C CYS A 310 32.70 12.26 -0.22
N LEU A 311 32.08 11.08 -0.38
CA LEU A 311 32.72 9.96 -1.06
C LEU A 311 32.93 10.27 -2.55
N ALA A 312 31.91 10.79 -3.24
CA ALA A 312 31.97 11.21 -4.64
C ALA A 312 33.13 12.19 -4.89
N PHE A 313 33.31 13.18 -4.00
CA PHE A 313 34.37 14.18 -4.12
C PHE A 313 35.73 13.73 -3.58
N SER A 314 35.82 12.54 -2.97
CA SER A 314 37.10 11.90 -2.64
C SER A 314 37.69 11.09 -3.80
N PHE A 315 36.90 10.76 -4.81
CA PHE A 315 37.36 10.02 -5.98
C PHE A 315 38.23 10.88 -6.88
N GLU A 316 39.05 10.20 -7.69
CA GLU A 316 39.93 10.85 -8.66
C GLU A 316 39.14 11.42 -9.84
N HIS A 317 38.15 10.65 -10.31
CA HIS A 317 37.27 11.01 -11.41
C HIS A 317 35.98 11.62 -10.87
N GLU A 318 35.46 12.62 -11.58
CA GLU A 318 34.20 13.26 -11.22
C GLU A 318 33.03 12.28 -11.33
N VAL A 319 32.23 12.22 -10.27
CA VAL A 319 30.96 11.50 -10.26
C VAL A 319 29.88 12.48 -10.70
N GLY A 320 29.31 12.25 -11.88
CA GLY A 320 28.18 13.03 -12.40
C GLY A 320 26.85 12.42 -11.97
N ILE A 321 25.95 13.24 -11.44
CA ILE A 321 24.54 12.90 -11.28
C ILE A 321 23.77 13.19 -12.58
N PHE A 322 22.81 12.34 -12.96
CA PHE A 322 21.91 12.60 -14.08
C PHE A 322 20.47 12.21 -13.75
N GLN A 323 19.52 12.85 -14.43
CA GLN A 323 18.10 12.52 -14.39
C GLN A 323 17.61 12.30 -15.81
N VAL A 324 16.64 11.41 -15.97
CA VAL A 324 16.05 11.10 -17.27
C VAL A 324 14.85 12.01 -17.51
N GLU A 325 14.81 12.62 -18.69
CA GLU A 325 13.73 13.51 -19.10
C GLU A 325 12.41 12.76 -19.31
N LYS A 326 11.31 13.42 -18.98
CA LYS A 326 9.95 12.94 -19.27
C LYS A 326 9.80 12.67 -20.77
N ASN A 327 9.07 11.60 -21.10
CA ASN A 327 8.82 11.09 -22.45
C ASN A 327 10.04 10.49 -23.18
N SER A 328 11.19 10.33 -22.51
CA SER A 328 12.33 9.57 -23.04
C SER A 328 11.98 8.11 -23.25
N LYS A 329 12.57 7.47 -24.27
CA LYS A 329 12.47 6.03 -24.48
C LYS A 329 13.18 5.28 -23.35
N PHE A 330 12.57 4.21 -22.85
CA PHE A 330 13.22 3.37 -21.85
C PHE A 330 14.46 2.68 -22.41
N SER A 331 15.53 2.63 -21.61
CA SER A 331 16.78 1.95 -21.96
C SER A 331 17.35 1.25 -20.73
N GLU A 332 17.36 -0.08 -20.75
CA GLU A 332 17.90 -0.91 -19.68
C GLU A 332 19.40 -0.67 -19.43
N VAL A 333 20.12 -0.01 -20.34
CA VAL A 333 21.56 0.26 -20.17
C VAL A 333 21.82 1.27 -19.05
N TYR A 334 20.94 2.25 -18.85
CA TYR A 334 21.13 3.33 -17.89
C TYR A 334 19.86 3.68 -17.08
N MET A 335 18.79 2.91 -17.25
CA MET A 335 17.53 3.06 -16.53
C MET A 335 17.12 1.73 -15.89
N GLU A 336 16.45 1.82 -14.75
CA GLU A 336 15.84 0.72 -14.02
C GLU A 336 14.37 1.10 -13.76
N SER A 337 13.41 0.22 -14.08
CA SER A 337 12.00 0.46 -13.75
C SER A 337 11.78 0.26 -12.26
N VAL A 338 10.95 1.11 -11.65
CA VAL A 338 10.49 0.90 -10.26
C VAL A 338 9.25 0.00 -10.15
N ASP A 339 8.64 -0.36 -11.27
CA ASP A 339 7.50 -1.27 -11.35
C ASP A 339 7.91 -2.52 -12.14
N ASP A 340 8.28 -3.57 -11.39
CA ASP A 340 8.77 -4.84 -11.94
C ASP A 340 7.68 -5.59 -12.73
N ASP A 341 6.41 -5.34 -12.43
CA ASP A 341 5.26 -6.01 -13.05
C ASP A 341 5.02 -5.57 -14.50
N LEU A 342 5.65 -4.48 -14.96
CA LEU A 342 5.45 -3.94 -16.32
C LEU A 342 5.99 -4.86 -17.41
N PHE A 343 7.02 -5.65 -17.11
CA PHE A 343 7.68 -6.54 -18.08
C PHE A 343 7.18 -7.99 -17.99
N ALA A 344 6.01 -8.21 -17.37
CA ALA A 344 5.38 -9.52 -17.37
C ALA A 344 5.06 -9.99 -18.82
N PRO A 345 5.16 -11.30 -19.11
CA PRO A 345 4.94 -11.83 -20.46
C PRO A 345 3.52 -11.51 -20.93
N GLY A 346 3.41 -10.78 -22.06
CA GLY A 346 2.14 -10.35 -22.65
C GLY A 346 1.98 -8.84 -22.82
N THR A 347 2.86 -8.02 -22.25
CA THR A 347 2.87 -6.56 -22.42
C THR A 347 3.76 -6.17 -23.60
N ASP A 348 3.15 -5.95 -24.77
CA ASP A 348 3.86 -5.52 -25.98
C ASP A 348 3.61 -4.01 -26.19
N GLY A 349 4.68 -3.20 -26.16
CA GLY A 349 4.57 -1.75 -26.36
C GLY A 349 5.82 -0.95 -26.01
N GLU A 350 5.92 0.27 -26.56
CA GLU A 350 7.04 1.19 -26.29
C GLU A 350 6.83 1.88 -24.93
N PHE A 351 7.62 1.52 -23.93
CA PHE A 351 7.60 2.21 -22.64
C PHE A 351 8.35 3.54 -22.69
N ARG A 352 7.73 4.57 -22.13
CA ARG A 352 8.31 5.91 -21.99
C ARG A 352 8.40 6.31 -20.53
N VAL A 353 9.40 7.12 -20.24
CA VAL A 353 9.65 7.63 -18.89
C VAL A 353 8.61 8.68 -18.52
N ALA A 354 7.85 8.41 -17.46
CA ALA A 354 6.95 9.40 -16.86
C ALA A 354 7.77 10.47 -16.12
N PHE A 355 8.62 10.02 -15.21
CA PHE A 355 9.50 10.84 -14.39
C PHE A 355 10.61 10.01 -13.76
N THR A 356 11.69 10.68 -13.36
CA THR A 356 12.78 10.07 -12.59
C THR A 356 12.39 9.96 -11.11
N VAL A 357 12.45 8.74 -10.55
CA VAL A 357 12.22 8.49 -9.12
C VAL A 357 13.52 8.67 -8.33
N VAL A 358 14.61 8.08 -8.84
CA VAL A 358 15.95 8.22 -8.26
C VAL A 358 16.94 8.59 -9.36
N PRO A 359 17.75 9.64 -9.17
CA PRO A 359 18.76 10.03 -10.15
C PRO A 359 19.78 8.91 -10.36
N GLY A 360 20.28 8.80 -11.58
CA GLY A 360 21.40 7.93 -11.92
C GLY A 360 22.74 8.61 -11.65
N PHE A 361 23.81 7.81 -11.63
CA PHE A 361 25.17 8.31 -11.42
C PHE A 361 26.11 7.75 -12.48
N LYS A 362 27.03 8.58 -12.95
CA LYS A 362 28.07 8.21 -13.90
C LYS A 362 29.42 8.53 -13.31
N PHE A 363 30.32 7.55 -13.31
CA PHE A 363 31.72 7.76 -12.95
C PHE A 363 32.62 6.93 -13.86
N HIS A 364 33.57 7.59 -14.52
CA HIS A 364 34.43 6.99 -15.54
C HIS A 364 33.62 6.19 -16.60
N CYS A 365 33.73 4.86 -16.59
CA CYS A 365 33.05 3.93 -17.53
C CYS A 365 31.85 3.20 -16.91
N THR A 366 31.53 3.45 -15.65
CA THR A 366 30.43 2.78 -14.94
C THR A 366 29.24 3.71 -14.83
N VAL A 367 28.06 3.17 -15.13
CA VAL A 367 26.78 3.85 -14.96
C VAL A 367 25.99 3.11 -13.90
N VAL A 368 25.57 3.82 -12.87
CA VAL A 368 24.51 3.39 -11.97
C VAL A 368 23.21 3.89 -12.54
N GLN A 369 22.31 2.95 -12.86
CA GLN A 369 21.04 3.24 -13.53
C GLN A 369 20.20 4.22 -12.72
N SER A 370 19.47 5.09 -13.43
CA SER A 370 18.44 5.93 -12.84
C SER A 370 17.16 5.13 -12.67
N GLN A 371 16.54 5.19 -11.50
CA GLN A 371 15.25 4.54 -11.29
C GLN A 371 14.13 5.43 -11.84
N VAL A 372 13.34 4.89 -12.75
CA VAL A 372 12.32 5.63 -13.50
C VAL A 372 10.95 5.00 -13.35
N TYR A 373 9.93 5.84 -13.29
CA TYR A 373 8.54 5.39 -13.42
C TYR A 373 8.15 5.44 -14.90
N LEU A 374 7.54 4.37 -15.40
CA LEU A 374 7.24 4.22 -16.82
C LEU A 374 5.72 4.30 -17.08
N PHE A 375 5.37 4.69 -18.30
CA PHE A 375 4.02 4.55 -18.84
C PHE A 375 4.08 3.98 -20.26
N LEU A 376 3.02 3.30 -20.67
CA LEU A 376 2.90 2.76 -22.01
C LEU A 376 2.63 3.90 -23.00
N SER A 377 3.47 4.05 -24.02
CA SER A 377 3.20 4.96 -25.13
C SER A 377 2.04 4.38 -25.95
N GLY A 378 0.89 5.07 -25.93
CA GLY A 378 -0.25 4.78 -26.81
C GLY A 378 -0.09 5.39 -28.19
#